data_AF-A0A2E2N7C7-F1
#
_entry.id   AF-A0A2E2N7C7-F1
#
_cell.length_a   1.000
_cell.length_b   1.000
_cell.length_c   1.000
_cell.angle_alpha   90.00
_cell.angle_beta   90.00
_cell.angle_gamma   90.00
#
_symmetry.space_group_name_H-M   'P 1'
#
loop_
_entity.id
_entity.type
_entity.pdbx_description
1 polymer ?
#
loop_
_entity_poly.entity_id
_entity_poly.type
_entity_poly.pdbx_seq_one_letter_code
_entity_poly.pdbx_strand_id
1 'polypeptide(L)'
;MDRSGVAAGERCGGVTMITVAVSPYHLTSREPAAMAPLLFADRVLTMLPAPISGRRGVDVDRGATRAAVDGAPGYLRWMDALSWARELFVEGVIGSTHAGEDIADDVHEAWARLQSEDAYANLRPLMRDRLYDDDRAYLTSLSNDLLRGGPDPAVSIPVAAGIDSFSARHGVVVARAEAASVVQRIESRMWTRAWSVAVPVLLQASAERLLEAREELESELDELRGAMELAWSDPTELPVLREAVDRYTRGFESARTELLGPGVRGEVKAIAGMASVAAVSMPCDAVFRSSLAAARSLASSGASGGPQAGTPAPAGPMAPAAPCASIVIRQIARDPA
;
A
#
# COMPACT_ATOMS: atom_id res chain seq x y z
N MET A 1 13.00 -38.42 -13.88
CA MET A 1 11.70 -37.73 -14.05
C MET A 1 11.97 -36.27 -13.88
N ASP A 2 12.09 -35.63 -15.04
CA ASP A 2 12.55 -34.28 -15.27
C ASP A 2 11.50 -33.26 -14.80
N ARG A 3 11.93 -32.21 -14.08
CA ARG A 3 11.10 -31.05 -13.71
C ARG A 3 11.66 -29.80 -14.39
N SER A 4 11.80 -29.89 -15.70
CA SER A 4 12.11 -28.76 -16.57
C SER A 4 10.81 -28.24 -17.20
N GLY A 5 10.53 -26.94 -17.02
CA GLY A 5 9.60 -26.21 -17.89
C GLY A 5 8.28 -25.80 -17.25
N VAL A 6 8.33 -24.80 -16.35
CA VAL A 6 7.20 -23.84 -16.29
C VAL A 6 7.51 -22.83 -17.39
N ALA A 7 6.83 -23.01 -18.51
CA ALA A 7 6.92 -22.15 -19.67
C ALA A 7 6.49 -20.74 -19.31
N ALA A 8 7.27 -19.77 -19.78
CA ALA A 8 6.87 -18.37 -19.89
C ALA A 8 5.53 -18.32 -20.62
N GLY A 9 4.51 -17.77 -19.97
CA GLY A 9 3.19 -17.58 -20.55
C GLY A 9 3.29 -16.75 -21.82
N GLU A 10 2.73 -17.29 -22.91
CA GLU A 10 2.47 -16.58 -24.15
C GLU A 10 1.58 -15.37 -23.85
N ARG A 11 2.16 -14.17 -23.89
CA ARG A 11 1.39 -12.91 -23.84
C ARG A 11 0.89 -12.61 -25.26
N CYS A 12 -0.30 -13.11 -25.59
CA CYS A 12 -1.03 -12.70 -26.78
C CYS A 12 -1.48 -11.23 -26.64
N GLY A 13 -0.73 -10.29 -27.23
CA GLY A 13 -1.18 -8.93 -27.61
C GLY A 13 -2.04 -8.16 -26.60
N GLY A 14 -1.77 -8.34 -25.30
CA GLY A 14 -2.71 -8.02 -24.22
C GLY A 14 -2.25 -6.85 -23.38
N VAL A 15 -3.21 -5.98 -23.06
CA VAL A 15 -3.13 -4.90 -22.08
C VAL A 15 -2.38 -5.37 -20.82
N THR A 16 -1.29 -4.68 -20.50
CA THR A 16 -0.46 -4.93 -19.32
C THR A 16 -1.14 -4.36 -18.08
N MET A 17 -1.70 -5.22 -17.22
CA MET A 17 -2.41 -4.79 -16.00
C MET A 17 -1.45 -4.61 -14.81
N ILE A 18 -1.19 -3.38 -14.42
CA ILE A 18 -0.53 -3.00 -13.16
C ILE A 18 -1.58 -2.98 -12.04
N THR A 19 -1.52 -3.98 -11.16
CA THR A 19 -2.26 -3.99 -9.89
C THR A 19 -1.37 -3.49 -8.75
N VAL A 20 -1.87 -2.54 -7.95
CA VAL A 20 -1.13 -1.94 -6.83
C VAL A 20 -1.85 -2.16 -5.51
N ALA A 21 -1.18 -2.76 -4.53
CA ALA A 21 -1.65 -2.81 -3.15
C ALA A 21 -1.31 -1.49 -2.43
N VAL A 22 -2.33 -0.81 -1.93
CA VAL A 22 -2.24 0.43 -1.18
C VAL A 22 -2.64 0.16 0.26
N SER A 23 -1.78 0.61 1.19
CA SER A 23 -2.09 0.53 2.62
C SER A 23 -3.37 1.33 2.95
N PRO A 24 -4.28 0.77 3.78
CA PRO A 24 -5.51 1.47 4.16
C PRO A 24 -5.24 2.77 4.94
N TYR A 25 -4.05 2.92 5.55
CA TYR A 25 -3.62 4.18 6.16
C TYR A 25 -3.51 5.30 5.12
N HIS A 26 -2.82 5.05 3.99
CA HIS A 26 -2.65 6.05 2.92
C HIS A 26 -3.97 6.40 2.25
N LEU A 27 -4.87 5.43 2.09
CA LEU A 27 -6.20 5.65 1.53
C LEU A 27 -7.06 6.52 2.46
N THR A 28 -7.00 6.26 3.76
CA THR A 28 -7.75 7.02 4.77
C THR A 28 -7.30 8.50 4.80
N SER A 29 -5.99 8.76 4.69
CA SER A 29 -5.43 10.12 4.71
C SER A 29 -5.38 10.82 3.34
N ARG A 30 -5.77 10.13 2.25
CA ARG A 30 -5.62 10.60 0.86
C ARG A 30 -4.20 11.08 0.54
N GLU A 31 -3.21 10.35 1.05
CA GLU A 31 -1.81 10.65 0.82
C GLU A 31 -1.41 10.44 -0.64
N PRO A 32 -0.32 11.08 -1.12
CA PRO A 32 0.23 10.84 -2.46
C PRO A 32 0.43 9.35 -2.78
N ALA A 33 0.80 8.55 -1.77
CA ALA A 33 0.97 7.10 -1.89
C ALA A 33 -0.33 6.33 -2.22
N ALA A 34 -1.51 6.92 -1.96
CA ALA A 34 -2.79 6.41 -2.42
C ALA A 34 -3.28 7.13 -3.68
N MET A 35 -3.12 8.46 -3.74
CA MET A 35 -3.67 9.27 -4.84
C MET A 35 -3.03 8.92 -6.20
N ALA A 36 -1.71 8.71 -6.23
CA ALA A 36 -1.03 8.43 -7.50
C ALA A 36 -1.43 7.06 -8.09
N PRO A 37 -1.41 5.94 -7.34
CA PRO A 37 -1.85 4.65 -7.87
C PRO A 37 -3.33 4.61 -8.24
N LEU A 38 -4.19 5.35 -7.52
CA LEU A 38 -5.60 5.45 -7.90
C LEU A 38 -5.80 6.11 -9.27
N LEU A 39 -4.85 6.94 -9.70
CA LEU A 39 -4.86 7.54 -11.03
C LEU A 39 -4.26 6.60 -12.08
N PHE A 40 -3.04 6.08 -11.85
CA PHE A 40 -2.32 5.36 -12.91
C PHE A 40 -2.40 3.84 -12.86
N ALA A 41 -2.82 3.18 -11.79
CA ALA A 41 -2.90 1.71 -11.77
C ALA A 41 -4.18 1.23 -12.46
N ASP A 42 -4.19 0.05 -13.06
CA ASP A 42 -5.43 -0.56 -13.56
C ASP A 42 -6.37 -0.87 -12.41
N ARG A 43 -5.80 -1.42 -11.33
CA ARG A 43 -6.53 -1.81 -10.13
C ARG A 43 -5.71 -1.51 -8.89
N VAL A 44 -6.39 -1.00 -7.87
CA VAL A 44 -5.85 -0.82 -6.53
C VAL A 44 -6.47 -1.84 -5.60
N LEU A 45 -5.63 -2.49 -4.80
CA LEU A 45 -6.06 -3.39 -3.74
C LEU A 45 -5.81 -2.73 -2.39
N THR A 46 -6.74 -2.85 -1.45
CA THR A 46 -6.55 -2.37 -0.08
C THR A 46 -7.20 -3.33 0.91
N MET A 47 -6.62 -3.42 2.10
CA MET A 47 -7.23 -4.21 3.16
C MET A 47 -8.46 -3.50 3.70
N LEU A 48 -9.61 -4.16 3.68
CA LEU A 48 -10.79 -3.75 4.41
C LEU A 48 -10.89 -4.57 5.71
N PRO A 49 -10.96 -3.94 6.91
CA PRO A 49 -11.31 -4.62 8.14
C PRO A 49 -12.64 -5.36 7.98
N ALA A 50 -12.59 -6.68 8.12
CA ALA A 50 -13.76 -7.55 8.17
C ALA A 50 -13.75 -8.37 9.47
N PRO A 51 -14.94 -8.74 10.01
CA PRO A 51 -15.04 -9.69 11.11
C PRO A 51 -14.23 -10.96 10.84
N ILE A 52 -13.59 -11.49 11.87
CA ILE A 52 -12.72 -12.66 11.82
C ILE A 52 -13.57 -13.90 11.56
N SER A 53 -14.76 -13.96 12.16
CA SER A 53 -15.75 -15.03 11.97
C SER A 53 -16.20 -15.25 10.51
N GLY A 54 -15.99 -14.27 9.62
CA GLY A 54 -16.30 -14.36 8.20
C GLY A 54 -15.13 -14.76 7.30
N ARG A 55 -13.93 -15.04 7.84
CA ARG A 55 -12.73 -15.36 7.05
C ARG A 55 -12.70 -16.85 6.70
N ARG A 56 -12.43 -17.17 5.43
CA ARG A 56 -12.30 -18.52 4.83
C ARG A 56 -13.58 -19.31 4.52
N GLY A 57 -14.47 -18.76 3.70
CA GLY A 57 -15.45 -19.58 2.96
C GLY A 57 -16.49 -20.33 3.81
N VAL A 58 -16.56 -20.05 5.11
CA VAL A 58 -17.72 -20.36 5.94
C VAL A 58 -18.79 -19.36 5.54
N ASP A 59 -20.03 -19.82 5.35
CA ASP A 59 -21.17 -18.94 5.04
C ASP A 59 -21.14 -17.73 5.98
N VAL A 60 -20.84 -16.56 5.42
CA VAL A 60 -20.76 -15.32 6.19
C VAL A 60 -22.16 -15.05 6.72
N ASP A 61 -22.37 -15.33 7.99
CA ASP A 61 -23.62 -14.96 8.64
C ASP A 61 -23.71 -13.43 8.65
N ARG A 62 -24.62 -12.93 7.81
CA ARG A 62 -24.93 -11.50 7.71
C ARG A 62 -25.38 -10.94 9.06
N GLY A 63 -26.02 -11.76 9.90
CA GLY A 63 -26.42 -11.41 11.26
C GLY A 63 -25.21 -11.15 12.15
N ALA A 64 -24.28 -12.11 12.24
CA ALA A 64 -23.03 -11.97 13.00
C ALA A 64 -22.17 -10.80 12.51
N THR A 65 -22.03 -10.64 11.19
CA THR A 65 -21.29 -9.51 10.60
C THR A 65 -21.90 -8.18 11.00
N ARG A 66 -23.22 -8.06 10.91
CA ARG A 66 -23.94 -6.85 11.32
C ARG A 66 -23.78 -6.58 12.81
N ALA A 67 -23.91 -7.60 13.66
CA ALA A 67 -23.73 -7.46 15.11
C ALA A 67 -22.32 -7.00 15.49
N ALA A 68 -21.28 -7.52 14.82
CA ALA A 68 -19.90 -7.09 15.02
C ALA A 68 -19.69 -5.61 14.63
N VAL A 69 -20.27 -5.20 13.49
CA VAL A 69 -20.22 -3.81 13.01
C VAL A 69 -20.97 -2.86 13.94
N ASP A 70 -22.20 -3.21 14.35
CA ASP A 70 -23.02 -2.41 15.27
C ASP A 70 -22.34 -2.25 16.64
N GLY A 71 -21.55 -3.25 17.07
CA GLY A 71 -20.74 -3.21 18.28
C GLY A 71 -19.48 -2.33 18.17
N ALA A 72 -19.06 -1.91 16.98
CA ALA A 72 -17.80 -1.20 16.74
C ALA A 72 -18.01 0.21 16.14
N PRO A 73 -18.41 1.22 16.94
CA PRO A 73 -18.62 2.59 16.43
C PRO A 73 -17.38 3.21 15.75
N GLY A 74 -16.17 2.78 16.13
CA GLY A 74 -14.93 3.20 15.45
C GLY A 74 -14.86 2.75 13.99
N TYR A 75 -15.40 1.56 13.70
CA TYR A 75 -15.48 1.04 12.33
C TYR A 75 -16.43 1.87 11.47
N LEU A 76 -17.62 2.22 11.98
CA LEU A 76 -18.56 3.08 11.26
C LEU A 76 -17.97 4.47 10.96
N ARG A 77 -17.25 5.06 11.91
CA ARG A 77 -16.54 6.34 11.66
C ARG A 77 -15.44 6.21 10.61
N TRP A 78 -14.74 5.07 10.58
CA TRP A 78 -13.73 4.83 9.56
C TRP A 78 -14.35 4.59 8.18
N MET A 79 -15.45 3.85 8.09
CA MET A 79 -16.22 3.70 6.84
C MET A 79 -16.73 5.06 6.33
N ASP A 80 -17.20 5.93 7.23
CA ASP A 80 -17.56 7.31 6.90
C ASP A 80 -16.37 8.11 6.40
N ALA A 81 -15.20 7.97 7.03
CA ALA A 81 -13.95 8.59 6.57
C ALA A 81 -13.49 8.07 5.18
N LEU A 82 -13.86 6.85 4.81
CA LEU A 82 -13.62 6.27 3.48
C LEU A 82 -14.74 6.50 2.47
N SER A 83 -15.86 7.14 2.87
CA SER A 83 -17.01 7.35 1.98
C SER A 83 -16.66 8.07 0.68
N TRP A 84 -15.61 8.89 0.69
CA TRP A 84 -15.11 9.58 -0.49
C TRP A 84 -14.62 8.64 -1.59
N ALA A 85 -14.17 7.43 -1.25
CA ALA A 85 -13.66 6.44 -2.19
C ALA A 85 -14.75 5.49 -2.71
N ARG A 86 -16.01 5.70 -2.31
CA ARG A 86 -17.11 4.79 -2.61
C ARG A 86 -17.26 4.50 -4.10
N GLU A 87 -17.28 5.53 -4.93
CA GLU A 87 -17.47 5.34 -6.38
C GLU A 87 -16.29 4.59 -7.01
N LEU A 88 -15.07 4.72 -6.48
CA LEU A 88 -13.91 3.92 -6.93
C LEU A 88 -14.06 2.43 -6.58
N PHE A 89 -14.76 2.07 -5.51
CA PHE A 89 -15.12 0.68 -5.21
C PHE A 89 -16.23 0.17 -6.13
N VAL A 90 -17.22 1.01 -6.42
CA VAL A 90 -18.34 0.67 -7.32
C VAL A 90 -17.83 0.38 -8.73
N GLU A 91 -16.96 1.23 -9.25
CA GLU A 91 -16.32 1.08 -10.58
C GLU A 91 -15.19 0.03 -10.59
N GLY A 92 -14.92 -0.64 -9.47
CA GLY A 92 -13.93 -1.72 -9.39
C GLY A 92 -12.46 -1.27 -9.48
N VAL A 93 -12.19 0.04 -9.47
CA VAL A 93 -10.84 0.61 -9.38
C VAL A 93 -10.18 0.18 -8.06
N ILE A 94 -10.95 0.16 -6.96
CA ILE A 94 -10.49 -0.36 -5.67
C ILE A 94 -11.19 -1.69 -5.36
N GLY A 95 -10.43 -2.67 -4.86
CA GLY A 95 -10.98 -3.90 -4.27
C GLY A 95 -10.19 -4.36 -3.05
N SER A 96 -10.71 -5.36 -2.33
CA SER A 96 -9.96 -6.04 -1.25
C SER A 96 -9.44 -7.42 -1.66
N THR A 97 -9.91 -7.96 -2.79
CA THR A 97 -9.60 -9.33 -3.22
C THR A 97 -8.90 -9.40 -4.57
N HIS A 98 -7.99 -10.37 -4.68
CA HIS A 98 -7.29 -10.73 -5.91
C HIS A 98 -7.25 -12.25 -6.04
N ALA A 99 -7.58 -12.78 -7.22
CA ALA A 99 -7.69 -14.23 -7.45
C ALA A 99 -8.57 -14.98 -6.43
N GLY A 100 -9.59 -14.31 -5.86
CA GLY A 100 -10.49 -14.88 -4.86
C GLY A 100 -9.97 -14.85 -3.41
N GLU A 101 -8.78 -14.29 -3.19
CA GLU A 101 -8.14 -14.19 -1.87
C GLU A 101 -8.15 -12.74 -1.35
N ASP A 102 -8.24 -12.56 -0.03
CA ASP A 102 -8.31 -11.25 0.62
C ASP A 102 -7.00 -10.91 1.38
N ILE A 103 -6.53 -9.68 1.24
CA ILE A 103 -5.32 -9.17 1.92
C ILE A 103 -5.41 -9.34 3.44
N ALA A 104 -6.62 -9.28 4.03
CA ALA A 104 -6.83 -9.41 5.46
C ALA A 104 -6.39 -10.78 6.02
N ASP A 105 -6.33 -11.82 5.19
CA ASP A 105 -5.85 -13.15 5.59
C ASP A 105 -4.32 -13.13 5.80
N ASP A 106 -3.56 -12.57 4.86
CA ASP A 106 -2.10 -12.40 5.01
C ASP A 106 -1.73 -11.46 6.17
N VAL A 107 -2.56 -10.44 6.45
CA VAL A 107 -2.38 -9.58 7.63
C VAL A 107 -2.58 -10.34 8.93
N HIS A 108 -3.56 -11.24 8.98
CA HIS A 108 -3.76 -12.10 10.15
C HIS A 108 -2.62 -13.12 10.32
N GLU A 109 -2.15 -13.71 9.22
CA GLU A 109 -1.00 -14.60 9.24
C GLU A 109 0.26 -13.86 9.74
N ALA A 110 0.51 -12.64 9.26
CA ALA A 110 1.62 -11.81 9.72
C ALA A 110 1.54 -11.55 11.25
N TRP A 111 0.35 -11.28 11.78
CA TRP A 111 0.14 -11.15 13.23
C TRP A 111 0.41 -12.46 13.97
N ALA A 112 -0.09 -13.60 13.46
CA ALA A 112 0.10 -14.91 14.09
C ALA A 112 1.59 -15.30 14.14
N ARG A 113 2.35 -14.98 13.09
CA ARG A 113 3.80 -15.19 13.02
C ARG A 113 4.55 -14.34 14.06
N LEU A 114 4.20 -13.06 14.20
CA LEU A 114 4.79 -12.19 15.23
C LEU A 114 4.64 -12.76 16.64
N GLN A 115 3.51 -13.42 16.91
CA GLN A 115 3.23 -14.01 18.23
C GLN A 115 3.91 -15.35 18.46
N SER A 116 4.07 -16.17 17.43
CA SER A 116 4.52 -17.56 17.57
C SER A 116 5.99 -17.78 17.27
N GLU A 117 6.61 -17.00 16.37
CA GLU A 117 7.99 -17.26 15.93
C GLU A 117 9.03 -16.59 16.84
N ASP A 118 10.07 -17.33 17.24
CA ASP A 118 11.15 -16.84 18.12
C ASP A 118 12.00 -15.73 17.49
N ALA A 119 12.08 -15.70 16.16
CA ALA A 119 12.73 -14.62 15.43
C ALA A 119 12.14 -13.24 15.78
N TYR A 120 10.86 -13.18 16.15
CA TYR A 120 10.13 -11.95 16.44
C TYR A 120 9.89 -11.71 17.94
N ALA A 121 10.56 -12.45 18.82
CA ALA A 121 10.37 -12.34 20.28
C ALA A 121 10.53 -10.90 20.82
N ASN A 122 11.41 -10.08 20.23
CA ASN A 122 11.61 -8.68 20.63
C ASN A 122 10.46 -7.73 20.22
N LEU A 123 9.60 -8.14 19.29
CA LEU A 123 8.41 -7.36 18.90
C LEU A 123 7.17 -7.73 19.71
N ARG A 124 7.10 -8.94 20.27
CA ARG A 124 5.96 -9.42 21.07
C ARG A 124 5.52 -8.46 22.19
N PRO A 125 6.42 -7.78 22.94
CA PRO A 125 5.99 -6.81 23.95
C PRO A 125 5.20 -5.61 23.42
N LEU A 126 5.31 -5.32 22.11
CA LEU A 126 4.53 -4.29 21.43
C LEU A 126 3.21 -4.82 20.88
N MET A 127 3.03 -6.14 20.82
CA MET A 127 1.84 -6.78 20.23
C MET A 127 0.71 -6.89 21.25
N ARG A 128 -0.51 -7.06 20.73
CA ARG A 128 -1.69 -7.34 21.52
C ARG A 128 -2.06 -8.82 21.35
N ASP A 129 -1.88 -9.62 22.39
CA ASP A 129 -2.05 -11.08 22.37
C ASP A 129 -3.45 -11.57 21.99
N ARG A 130 -4.47 -10.76 22.30
CA ARG A 130 -5.88 -11.09 22.09
C ARG A 130 -6.57 -10.21 21.06
N LEU A 131 -5.80 -9.56 20.18
CA LEU A 131 -6.36 -8.63 19.20
C LEU A 131 -7.39 -9.32 18.28
N TYR A 132 -7.14 -10.60 17.95
CA TYR A 132 -7.99 -11.39 17.05
C TYR A 132 -8.90 -12.39 17.78
N ASP A 133 -9.06 -12.29 19.11
CA ASP A 133 -9.94 -13.18 19.87
C ASP A 133 -11.41 -12.74 19.84
N ASP A 134 -11.67 -11.45 19.56
CA ASP A 134 -12.99 -10.83 19.57
C ASP A 134 -13.16 -9.87 18.39
N ASP A 135 -14.15 -10.14 17.53
CA ASP A 135 -14.43 -9.36 16.31
C ASP A 135 -14.60 -7.86 16.61
N ARG A 136 -15.30 -7.54 17.70
CA ARG A 136 -15.58 -6.17 18.10
C ARG A 136 -14.31 -5.45 18.53
N ALA A 137 -13.50 -6.07 19.38
CA ALA A 137 -12.22 -5.51 19.84
C ALA A 137 -11.24 -5.33 18.67
N TYR A 138 -11.17 -6.31 17.77
CA TYR A 138 -10.39 -6.25 16.53
C TYR A 138 -10.79 -5.04 15.68
N LEU A 139 -12.06 -4.97 15.26
CA LEU A 139 -12.58 -3.90 14.41
C LEU A 139 -12.39 -2.53 15.07
N THR A 140 -12.67 -2.43 16.38
CA THR A 140 -12.50 -1.18 17.13
C THR A 140 -11.05 -0.74 17.15
N SER A 141 -10.12 -1.65 17.43
CA SER A 141 -8.70 -1.34 17.53
C SER A 141 -8.14 -0.90 16.17
N LEU A 142 -8.39 -1.69 15.13
CA LEU A 142 -7.89 -1.43 13.79
C LEU A 142 -8.48 -0.13 13.22
N SER A 143 -9.80 0.08 13.30
CA SER A 143 -10.41 1.30 12.76
C SER A 143 -9.98 2.57 13.51
N ASN A 144 -9.79 2.50 14.83
CA ASN A 144 -9.25 3.64 15.57
C ASN A 144 -7.79 3.95 15.20
N ASP A 145 -6.99 2.92 14.91
CA ASP A 145 -5.62 3.09 14.46
C ASP A 145 -5.55 3.67 13.04
N LEU A 146 -6.40 3.18 12.12
CA LEU A 146 -6.55 3.72 10.76
C LEU A 146 -6.93 5.21 10.78
N LEU A 147 -7.91 5.58 11.60
CA LEU A 147 -8.34 6.98 11.78
C LEU A 147 -7.24 7.89 12.35
N ARG A 148 -6.23 7.33 13.03
CA ARG A 148 -5.10 8.06 13.60
C ARG A 148 -3.85 8.04 12.72
N GLY A 149 -3.89 7.37 11.57
CA GLY A 149 -2.74 7.24 10.67
C GLY A 149 -1.70 6.21 11.13
N GLY A 150 -2.10 5.18 11.89
CA GLY A 150 -1.25 4.04 12.22
C GLY A 150 -0.21 4.23 13.34
N PRO A 151 -0.50 4.94 14.44
CA PRO A 151 0.47 5.05 15.54
C PRO A 151 0.70 3.75 16.30
N ASP A 152 -0.19 2.76 16.22
CA ASP A 152 -0.08 1.51 16.99
C ASP A 152 0.76 0.45 16.25
N PRO A 153 1.96 0.09 16.73
CA PRO A 153 2.77 -0.97 16.12
C PRO A 153 2.10 -2.34 16.17
N ALA A 154 1.21 -2.61 17.14
CA ALA A 154 0.46 -3.87 17.22
C ALA A 154 -0.48 -4.11 16.04
N VAL A 155 -0.80 -3.04 15.30
CA VAL A 155 -1.71 -3.06 14.14
C VAL A 155 -0.95 -2.75 12.85
N SER A 156 -0.19 -1.65 12.83
CA SER A 156 0.49 -1.18 11.62
C SER A 156 1.56 -2.15 11.11
N ILE A 157 2.29 -2.86 11.99
CA ILE A 157 3.30 -3.85 11.57
C ILE A 157 2.63 -5.06 10.87
N PRO A 158 1.65 -5.76 11.47
CA PRO A 158 0.92 -6.81 10.76
C PRO A 158 0.31 -6.37 9.44
N VAL A 159 -0.30 -5.18 9.39
CA VAL A 159 -0.92 -4.65 8.16
C VAL A 159 0.11 -4.49 7.05
N ALA A 160 1.24 -3.83 7.34
CA ALA A 160 2.27 -3.61 6.33
C ALA A 160 2.96 -4.92 5.89
N ALA A 161 3.23 -5.84 6.83
CA ALA A 161 3.86 -7.13 6.52
C ALA A 161 2.91 -8.10 5.78
N GLY A 162 1.61 -8.08 6.09
CA GLY A 162 0.61 -8.86 5.37
C GLY A 162 0.45 -8.38 3.93
N ILE A 163 0.45 -7.06 3.71
CA ILE A 163 0.43 -6.47 2.35
C ILE A 163 1.66 -6.91 1.54
N ASP A 164 2.86 -6.91 2.13
CA ASP A 164 4.08 -7.39 1.46
C ASP A 164 4.02 -8.88 1.13
N SER A 165 3.47 -9.69 2.05
CA SER A 165 3.34 -11.14 1.86
C SER A 165 2.34 -11.44 0.74
N PHE A 166 1.19 -10.78 0.75
CA PHE A 166 0.19 -10.87 -0.31
C PHE A 166 0.76 -10.43 -1.66
N SER A 167 1.49 -9.31 -1.68
CA SER A 167 2.16 -8.80 -2.88
C SER A 167 3.15 -9.79 -3.45
N ALA A 168 4.06 -10.32 -2.63
CA ALA A 168 5.06 -11.29 -3.07
C ALA A 168 4.43 -12.57 -3.62
N ARG A 169 3.28 -12.98 -3.06
CA ARG A 169 2.55 -14.19 -3.45
C ARG A 169 1.79 -14.03 -4.76
N HIS A 170 1.22 -12.86 -5.00
CA HIS A 170 0.35 -12.58 -6.17
C HIS A 170 1.02 -11.76 -7.28
N GLY A 171 2.27 -11.32 -7.10
CA GLY A 171 2.94 -10.45 -8.07
C GLY A 171 2.34 -9.04 -8.15
N VAL A 172 1.68 -8.59 -7.08
CA VAL A 172 1.08 -7.25 -6.98
C VAL A 172 2.16 -6.25 -6.55
N VAL A 173 2.12 -5.01 -7.03
CA VAL A 173 3.09 -3.98 -6.60
C VAL A 173 2.62 -3.29 -5.32
N VAL A 174 3.47 -3.08 -4.32
CA VAL A 174 3.09 -2.33 -3.10
C VAL A 174 3.37 -0.84 -3.23
N ALA A 175 2.38 0.00 -2.96
CA ALA A 175 2.60 1.44 -2.82
C ALA A 175 3.16 1.79 -1.43
N ARG A 176 4.25 2.55 -1.42
CA ARG A 176 4.92 3.07 -0.22
C ARG A 176 4.95 4.60 -0.26
N ALA A 177 4.75 5.24 0.89
CA ALA A 177 5.05 6.67 1.05
C ALA A 177 6.54 6.93 1.26
N GLU A 178 6.94 8.20 1.17
CA GLU A 178 8.26 8.64 1.62
C GLU A 178 8.50 8.28 3.10
N ALA A 179 9.71 7.83 3.41
CA ALA A 179 10.07 7.38 4.75
C ALA A 179 10.06 8.54 5.77
N ALA A 180 9.04 8.58 6.62
CA ALA A 180 8.90 9.56 7.69
C ALA A 180 9.35 9.01 9.06
N SER A 181 9.09 7.73 9.33
CA SER A 181 9.38 7.11 10.63
C SER A 181 10.79 6.52 10.72
N VAL A 182 11.24 6.18 11.94
CA VAL A 182 12.52 5.46 12.14
C VAL A 182 12.49 4.11 11.43
N VAL A 183 11.37 3.38 11.54
CA VAL A 183 11.18 2.06 10.89
C VAL A 183 11.29 2.19 9.38
N GLN A 184 10.57 3.14 8.78
CA GLN A 184 10.59 3.36 7.32
C GLN A 184 11.97 3.80 6.82
N ARG A 185 12.73 4.57 7.60
CA ARG A 185 14.12 4.94 7.25
C ARG A 185 15.10 3.77 7.33
N ILE A 186 14.83 2.79 8.18
CA ILE A 186 15.60 1.54 8.20
C ILE A 186 15.18 0.66 7.02
N GLU A 187 13.88 0.58 6.75
CA GLU A 187 13.31 -0.13 5.61
C GLU A 187 13.89 0.36 4.29
N SER A 188 14.00 1.68 4.10
CA SER A 188 14.51 2.26 2.86
C SER A 188 15.95 1.92 2.52
N ARG A 189 16.73 1.48 3.51
CA ARG A 189 18.10 0.98 3.28
C ARG A 189 18.13 -0.40 2.64
N MET A 190 17.01 -1.12 2.65
CA MET A 190 16.86 -2.44 2.01
C MET A 190 16.33 -2.34 0.58
N TRP A 191 16.04 -1.12 0.09
CA TRP A 191 15.50 -0.91 -1.25
C TRP A 191 16.60 -1.00 -2.31
N THR A 192 16.33 -1.76 -3.36
CA THR A 192 17.11 -1.74 -4.61
C THR A 192 16.27 -1.05 -5.68
N ARG A 193 16.65 0.16 -6.06
CA ARG A 193 15.89 0.98 -7.02
C ARG A 193 16.15 0.53 -8.46
N ALA A 194 15.09 0.24 -9.20
CA ALA A 194 15.13 -0.02 -10.63
C ALA A 194 15.10 1.29 -11.44
N TRP A 195 14.12 2.16 -11.16
CA TRP A 195 13.96 3.43 -11.87
C TRP A 195 13.23 4.47 -11.01
N SER A 196 13.22 5.72 -11.48
CA SER A 196 12.42 6.79 -10.88
C SER A 196 12.06 7.86 -11.89
N VAL A 197 10.81 8.32 -11.86
CA VAL A 197 10.25 9.37 -12.71
C VAL A 197 9.44 10.36 -11.87
N ALA A 198 9.17 11.53 -12.43
CA ALA A 198 8.26 12.52 -11.84
C ALA A 198 7.02 12.62 -12.73
N VAL A 199 5.84 12.50 -12.14
CA VAL A 199 4.56 12.52 -12.86
C VAL A 199 3.60 13.50 -12.19
N PRO A 200 2.77 14.25 -12.96
CA PRO A 200 1.67 15.00 -12.38
C PRO A 200 0.63 14.06 -11.78
N VAL A 201 0.03 14.47 -10.68
CA VAL A 201 -1.00 13.71 -9.96
C VAL A 201 -2.08 14.65 -9.42
N LEU A 202 -3.26 14.11 -9.17
CA LEU A 202 -4.32 14.80 -8.46
C LEU A 202 -4.23 14.50 -6.96
N LEU A 203 -3.91 15.50 -6.16
CA LEU A 203 -3.89 15.42 -4.71
C LEU A 203 -5.27 15.78 -4.15
N GLN A 204 -5.70 15.04 -3.12
CA GLN A 204 -6.96 15.26 -2.39
C GLN A 204 -8.24 15.17 -3.25
N ALA A 205 -8.14 14.63 -4.47
CA ALA A 205 -9.26 14.49 -5.38
C ALA A 205 -10.39 13.63 -4.79
N SER A 206 -11.63 13.88 -5.25
CA SER A 206 -12.76 13.00 -5.03
C SER A 206 -12.66 11.74 -5.92
N ALA A 207 -13.49 10.74 -5.64
CA ALA A 207 -13.57 9.53 -6.46
C ALA A 207 -13.99 9.87 -7.91
N GLU A 208 -15.02 10.69 -8.04
CA GLU A 208 -15.56 11.15 -9.31
C GLU A 208 -14.48 11.84 -10.14
N ARG A 209 -13.69 12.72 -9.51
CA ARG A 209 -12.61 13.42 -10.20
C ARG A 209 -11.48 12.50 -10.64
N LEU A 210 -11.16 11.48 -9.86
CA LEU A 210 -10.19 10.46 -10.24
C LEU A 210 -10.71 9.61 -11.40
N LEU A 211 -12.01 9.28 -11.42
CA LEU A 211 -12.63 8.54 -12.52
C LEU A 211 -12.65 9.36 -13.81
N GLU A 212 -13.07 10.63 -13.75
CA GLU A 212 -12.99 11.57 -14.88
C GLU A 212 -11.55 11.66 -15.43
N ALA A 213 -10.56 11.80 -14.55
CA ALA A 213 -9.16 11.88 -14.96
C ALA A 213 -8.66 10.57 -15.61
N ARG A 214 -9.16 9.41 -15.18
CA ARG A 214 -8.81 8.12 -15.78
C ARG A 214 -9.43 7.94 -17.16
N GLU A 215 -10.66 8.42 -17.35
CA GLU A 215 -11.35 8.41 -18.64
C GLU A 215 -10.67 9.36 -19.64
N GLU A 216 -10.44 10.60 -19.23
CA GLU A 216 -9.84 11.63 -20.10
C GLU A 216 -8.39 11.30 -20.49
N LEU A 217 -7.65 10.62 -19.61
CA LEU A 217 -6.23 10.27 -19.83
C LEU A 217 -6.03 8.77 -20.14
N GLU A 218 -7.08 8.04 -20.57
CA GLU A 218 -7.04 6.58 -20.73
C GLU A 218 -5.84 6.13 -21.58
N SER A 219 -5.65 6.76 -22.74
CA SER A 219 -4.59 6.38 -23.69
C SER A 219 -3.18 6.63 -23.14
N GLU A 220 -2.97 7.76 -22.49
CA GLU A 220 -1.70 8.14 -21.88
C GLU A 220 -1.37 7.28 -20.66
N LEU A 221 -2.38 6.93 -19.88
CA LEU A 221 -2.24 6.06 -18.72
C LEU A 221 -1.88 4.63 -19.16
N ASP A 222 -2.52 4.10 -20.21
CA ASP A 222 -2.21 2.79 -20.76
C ASP A 222 -0.77 2.71 -21.27
N GLU A 223 -0.32 3.73 -22.01
CA GLU A 223 1.08 3.83 -22.45
C GLU A 223 2.06 3.93 -21.28
N LEU A 224 1.72 4.72 -20.26
CA LEU A 224 2.53 4.88 -19.05
C LEU A 224 2.66 3.54 -18.30
N ARG A 225 1.56 2.80 -18.11
CA ARG A 225 1.56 1.48 -17.45
C ARG A 225 2.44 0.49 -18.22
N GLY A 226 2.26 0.39 -19.53
CA GLY A 226 3.09 -0.49 -20.37
C GLY A 226 4.58 -0.16 -20.25
N ALA A 227 4.94 1.13 -20.29
CA ALA A 227 6.32 1.56 -20.19
C ALA A 227 6.93 1.35 -18.78
N MET A 228 6.13 1.48 -17.71
CA MET A 228 6.55 1.18 -16.35
C MET A 228 6.90 -0.31 -16.18
N GLU A 229 6.09 -1.21 -16.74
CA GLU A 229 6.35 -2.65 -16.68
C GLU A 229 7.60 -3.05 -17.49
N LEU A 230 7.75 -2.50 -18.70
CA LEU A 230 8.94 -2.71 -19.52
C LEU A 230 10.20 -2.26 -18.80
N ALA A 231 10.22 -1.04 -18.26
CA ALA A 231 11.36 -0.51 -17.51
C ALA A 231 11.65 -1.26 -16.22
N TRP A 232 10.65 -1.93 -15.62
CA TRP A 232 10.86 -2.79 -14.46
C TRP A 232 11.64 -4.06 -14.82
N SER A 233 11.35 -4.62 -15.99
CA SER A 233 11.93 -5.87 -16.48
C SER A 233 13.30 -5.66 -17.14
N ASP A 234 13.45 -4.55 -17.87
CA ASP A 234 14.66 -4.22 -18.61
C ASP A 234 15.04 -2.73 -18.45
N PRO A 235 16.15 -2.41 -17.75
CA PRO A 235 16.63 -1.05 -17.62
C PRO A 235 16.95 -0.35 -18.95
N THR A 236 17.14 -1.07 -20.07
CA THR A 236 17.33 -0.42 -21.37
C THR A 236 16.07 0.25 -21.91
N GLU A 237 14.89 -0.08 -21.35
CA GLU A 237 13.59 0.50 -21.71
C GLU A 237 13.28 1.82 -20.96
N LEU A 238 14.23 2.32 -20.15
CA LEU A 238 14.12 3.63 -19.51
C LEU A 238 13.78 4.81 -20.45
N PRO A 239 14.30 4.87 -21.71
CA PRO A 239 13.90 5.90 -22.66
C PRO A 239 12.41 5.84 -23.02
N VAL A 240 11.83 4.63 -23.16
CA VAL A 240 10.40 4.44 -23.46
C VAL A 240 9.56 4.94 -22.29
N LEU A 241 9.95 4.64 -21.05
CA LEU A 241 9.29 5.17 -19.86
C LEU A 241 9.32 6.70 -19.79
N ARG A 242 10.45 7.33 -20.14
CA ARG A 242 10.52 8.80 -20.18
C ARG A 242 9.57 9.39 -21.22
N GLU A 243 9.51 8.79 -22.40
CA GLU A 243 8.61 9.26 -23.47
C GLU A 243 7.14 9.13 -23.07
N ALA A 244 6.75 8.01 -22.44
CA ALA A 244 5.40 7.82 -21.93
C ALA A 244 5.05 8.82 -20.81
N VAL A 245 5.98 9.09 -19.89
CA VAL A 245 5.83 10.13 -18.86
C VAL A 245 5.63 11.51 -19.49
N ASP A 246 6.38 11.85 -20.56
CA ASP A 246 6.24 13.12 -21.26
C ASP A 246 4.87 13.25 -21.95
N ARG A 247 4.36 12.17 -22.54
CA ARG A 247 3.01 12.14 -23.14
C ARG A 247 1.93 12.30 -22.07
N TYR A 248 1.99 11.51 -21.02
CA TYR A 248 1.09 11.63 -19.86
C TYR A 248 1.10 13.03 -19.27
N THR A 249 2.28 13.64 -19.11
CA THR A 249 2.41 15.00 -18.57
C THR A 249 1.72 16.02 -19.48
N ARG A 250 1.88 15.92 -20.81
CA ARG A 250 1.19 16.80 -21.76
C ARG A 250 -0.32 16.59 -21.75
N GLY A 251 -0.79 15.35 -21.72
CA GLY A 251 -2.21 15.01 -21.61
C GLY A 251 -2.82 15.62 -20.34
N PHE A 252 -2.16 15.40 -19.20
CA PHE A 252 -2.57 15.97 -17.92
C PHE A 252 -2.65 17.50 -17.95
N GLU A 253 -1.64 18.20 -18.48
CA GLU A 253 -1.67 19.66 -18.59
C GLU A 253 -2.76 20.17 -19.53
N SER A 254 -3.09 19.42 -20.59
CA SER A 254 -4.21 19.75 -21.49
C SER A 254 -5.56 19.63 -20.77
N ALA A 255 -5.77 18.55 -20.01
CA ALA A 255 -6.99 18.29 -19.25
C ALA A 255 -7.09 19.10 -17.94
N ARG A 256 -5.99 19.73 -17.51
CA ARG A 256 -5.85 20.36 -16.19
C ARG A 256 -6.96 21.34 -15.82
N THR A 257 -7.41 22.17 -16.77
CA THR A 257 -8.44 23.18 -16.50
C THR A 257 -9.77 22.51 -16.13
N GLU A 258 -10.11 21.41 -16.79
CA GLU A 258 -11.31 20.64 -16.52
C GLU A 258 -11.21 19.86 -15.22
N LEU A 259 -10.08 19.15 -15.02
CA LEU A 259 -9.81 18.34 -13.83
C LEU A 259 -9.70 19.16 -12.53
N LEU A 260 -9.28 20.42 -12.62
CA LEU A 260 -9.19 21.34 -11.47
C LEU A 260 -10.36 22.32 -11.40
N GLY A 261 -11.35 22.15 -12.27
CA GLY A 261 -12.57 22.94 -12.29
C GLY A 261 -13.35 22.85 -10.96
N PRO A 262 -14.29 23.78 -10.73
CA PRO A 262 -15.13 23.73 -9.52
C PRO A 262 -15.86 22.39 -9.45
N GLY A 263 -15.59 21.64 -8.37
CA GLY A 263 -16.31 20.40 -8.06
C GLY A 263 -17.75 20.65 -7.64
N VAL A 264 -18.47 19.58 -7.32
CA VAL A 264 -19.83 19.69 -6.78
C VAL A 264 -19.77 20.40 -5.43
N ARG A 265 -20.80 21.20 -5.12
CA ARG A 265 -20.85 22.02 -3.91
C ARG A 265 -20.64 21.15 -2.66
N GLY A 266 -19.55 21.40 -1.93
CA GLY A 266 -19.19 20.69 -0.70
C GLY A 266 -18.02 19.71 -0.85
N GLU A 267 -17.54 19.47 -2.07
CA GLU A 267 -16.38 18.62 -2.32
C GLU A 267 -15.06 19.33 -1.96
N VAL A 268 -14.07 18.53 -1.56
CA VAL A 268 -12.69 18.99 -1.39
C VAL A 268 -12.12 19.26 -2.78
N LYS A 269 -11.66 20.49 -3.02
CA LYS A 269 -11.05 20.88 -4.31
C LYS A 269 -9.82 20.01 -4.58
N ALA A 270 -9.81 19.33 -5.74
CA ALA A 270 -8.63 18.62 -6.23
C ALA A 270 -7.49 19.60 -6.48
N ILE A 271 -6.26 19.17 -6.23
CA ILE A 271 -5.08 20.01 -6.39
C ILE A 271 -4.06 19.27 -7.24
N ALA A 272 -3.59 19.91 -8.31
CA ALA A 272 -2.47 19.37 -9.06
C ALA A 272 -1.19 19.40 -8.21
N GLY A 273 -0.43 18.32 -8.29
CA GLY A 273 0.89 18.22 -7.70
C GLY A 273 1.79 17.37 -8.56
N MET A 274 3.08 17.37 -8.24
CA MET A 274 4.07 16.49 -8.85
C MET A 274 4.50 15.44 -7.84
N ALA A 275 4.45 14.18 -8.23
CA ALA A 275 4.93 13.05 -7.44
C ALA A 275 6.14 12.40 -8.11
N SER A 276 7.18 12.13 -7.31
CA SER A 276 8.24 11.19 -7.67
C SER A 276 7.71 9.78 -7.46
N VAL A 277 7.73 8.96 -8.49
CA VAL A 277 7.43 7.52 -8.42
C VAL A 277 8.72 6.77 -8.67
N ALA A 278 9.12 5.91 -7.74
CA ALA A 278 10.33 5.11 -7.85
C ALA A 278 10.00 3.63 -7.70
N ALA A 279 10.32 2.83 -8.72
CA ALA A 279 10.27 1.37 -8.63
C ALA A 279 11.44 0.86 -7.81
N VAL A 280 11.13 0.06 -6.79
CA VAL A 280 12.11 -0.59 -5.93
C VAL A 280 11.76 -2.05 -5.74
N SER A 281 12.79 -2.88 -5.58
CA SER A 281 12.66 -4.23 -5.03
C SER A 281 13.16 -4.25 -3.59
N MET A 282 12.49 -5.00 -2.74
CA MET A 282 12.90 -5.20 -1.35
C MET A 282 12.53 -6.61 -0.88
N PRO A 283 13.15 -7.16 0.18
CA PRO A 283 12.70 -8.41 0.78
C PRO A 283 11.24 -8.31 1.27
N CYS A 284 10.40 -9.33 1.07
CA CYS A 284 9.01 -9.32 1.53
C CYS A 284 8.85 -9.29 3.07
N ASP A 285 9.92 -9.56 3.82
CA ASP A 285 9.98 -9.44 5.28
C ASP A 285 10.65 -8.14 5.75
N ALA A 286 10.84 -7.15 4.86
CA ALA A 286 11.50 -5.87 5.17
C ALA A 286 10.83 -5.14 6.35
N VAL A 287 9.50 -5.16 6.44
CA VAL A 287 8.74 -4.57 7.56
C VAL A 287 9.13 -5.20 8.90
N PHE A 288 9.28 -6.52 8.96
CA PHE A 288 9.71 -7.19 10.19
C PHE A 288 11.16 -6.85 10.54
N ARG A 289 12.06 -6.89 9.54
CA ARG A 289 13.48 -6.57 9.73
C ARG A 289 13.68 -5.14 10.23
N SER A 290 12.98 -4.18 9.62
CA SER A 290 13.07 -2.76 9.98
C SER A 290 12.46 -2.49 11.36
N SER A 291 11.33 -3.14 11.68
CA SER A 291 10.69 -3.05 13.00
C SER A 291 11.56 -3.63 14.11
N LEU A 292 12.17 -4.81 13.89
CA LEU A 292 13.09 -5.43 14.84
C LEU A 292 14.33 -4.55 15.10
N ALA A 293 14.90 -3.98 14.04
CA ALA A 293 16.04 -3.08 14.15
C ALA A 293 15.68 -1.81 14.93
N ALA A 294 14.49 -1.24 14.70
CA ALA A 294 14.00 -0.09 15.45
C ALA A 294 13.77 -0.41 16.94
N ALA A 295 13.11 -1.54 17.25
CA ALA A 295 12.86 -1.98 18.63
C ALA A 295 14.18 -2.15 19.41
N ARG A 296 15.21 -2.73 18.79
CA ARG A 296 16.55 -2.87 19.40
C ARG A 296 17.21 -1.52 19.66
N SER A 297 17.09 -0.57 18.74
CA SER A 297 17.64 0.78 18.90
C SER A 297 17.00 1.55 20.07
N LEU A 298 15.73 1.27 20.38
CA LEU A 298 15.05 1.86 21.54
C LEU A 298 15.51 1.22 22.85
N ALA A 299 15.66 -0.11 22.88
CA ALA A 299 16.14 -0.84 24.06
C ALA A 299 17.58 -0.44 24.45
N SER A 300 18.46 -0.22 23.48
CA SER A 300 19.84 0.22 23.76
C SER A 300 19.93 1.65 24.28
N SER A 301 19.02 2.53 23.88
CA SER A 301 19.01 3.94 24.29
C SER A 301 18.56 4.14 25.74
N GLY A 302 17.78 3.20 26.30
CA GLY A 302 17.32 3.25 27.69
C GLY A 302 18.36 2.76 28.71
N ALA A 303 19.41 2.05 28.28
CA ALA A 303 20.36 1.39 29.16
C ALA A 303 21.65 2.17 29.43
N SER A 304 21.87 3.34 28.81
CA SER A 304 23.15 4.07 28.94
C SER A 304 23.00 5.57 28.68
N GLY A 305 23.18 6.38 29.72
CA GLY A 305 23.41 7.83 29.56
C GLY A 305 24.78 8.07 28.93
N GLY A 306 24.82 8.32 27.63
CA GLY A 306 26.02 8.75 26.90
C GLY A 306 25.76 8.87 25.39
N PRO A 307 26.19 9.96 24.72
CA PRO A 307 25.92 10.16 23.31
C PRO A 307 26.90 9.34 22.45
N GLN A 308 26.45 8.18 21.96
CA GLN A 308 27.06 7.56 20.78
C GLN A 308 25.97 7.08 19.82
N ALA A 309 25.90 7.74 18.66
CA ALA A 309 25.18 7.29 17.48
C ALA A 309 25.88 6.06 16.90
N GLY A 310 25.71 4.90 17.56
CA GLY A 310 26.16 3.62 17.05
C GLY A 310 25.17 3.06 16.05
N THR A 311 25.65 2.68 14.87
CA THR A 311 24.91 1.88 13.89
C THR A 311 24.36 0.62 14.59
N PRO A 312 23.05 0.33 14.53
CA PRO A 312 22.48 -0.84 15.20
C PRO A 312 23.12 -2.12 14.66
N ALA A 313 23.44 -3.05 15.57
CA ALA A 313 24.03 -4.34 15.22
C ALA A 313 23.16 -5.09 14.20
N PRO A 314 23.76 -5.78 13.21
CA PRO A 314 23.02 -6.48 12.18
C PRO A 314 22.09 -7.52 12.79
N ALA A 315 20.89 -7.65 12.23
CA ALA A 315 20.00 -8.73 12.60
C ALA A 315 20.69 -10.08 12.38
N GLY A 316 20.54 -11.01 13.34
CA GLY A 316 20.92 -12.40 13.12
C GLY A 316 20.31 -12.91 11.80
N PRO A 317 20.98 -13.85 11.12
CA PRO A 317 20.61 -14.22 9.76
C PRO A 317 19.18 -14.74 9.71
N MET A 318 18.28 -13.95 9.12
CA MET A 318 16.96 -14.42 8.68
C MET A 318 17.12 -15.11 7.32
N ALA A 319 16.32 -16.13 7.06
CA ALA A 319 16.28 -16.80 5.76
C ALA A 319 16.07 -15.77 4.63
N PRO A 320 16.63 -16.00 3.43
CA PRO A 320 16.37 -15.13 2.28
C PRO A 320 14.87 -15.14 1.97
N ALA A 321 14.25 -13.98 2.05
CA ALA A 321 12.84 -13.80 1.72
C ALA A 321 12.69 -13.52 0.22
N ALA A 322 11.54 -13.88 -0.36
CA ALA A 322 11.23 -13.55 -1.74
C ALA A 322 11.24 -12.01 -1.93
N PRO A 323 11.69 -11.50 -3.09
CA PRO A 323 11.59 -10.08 -3.37
C PRO A 323 10.12 -9.67 -3.56
N CYS A 324 9.77 -8.51 -3.03
CA CYS A 324 8.53 -7.79 -3.22
C CYS A 324 8.79 -6.60 -4.15
N ALA A 325 7.92 -6.40 -5.13
CA ALA A 325 7.93 -5.24 -6.01
C ALA A 325 7.17 -4.10 -5.33
N SER A 326 7.78 -2.91 -5.24
CA SER A 326 7.17 -1.76 -4.58
C SER A 326 7.42 -0.48 -5.35
N ILE A 327 6.44 0.43 -5.36
CA ILE A 327 6.63 1.80 -5.82
C ILE A 327 6.65 2.75 -4.62
N VAL A 328 7.68 3.57 -4.55
CA VAL A 328 7.81 4.61 -3.53
C VAL A 328 7.34 5.93 -4.13
N ILE A 329 6.37 6.55 -3.48
CA ILE A 329 5.73 7.77 -3.93
C ILE A 329 6.06 8.90 -2.97
N ARG A 330 6.67 9.95 -3.52
CA ARG A 330 7.05 11.16 -2.79
C ARG A 330 6.47 12.38 -3.48
N GLN A 331 5.73 13.21 -2.76
CA GLN A 331 5.30 14.51 -3.27
C GLN A 331 6.51 15.44 -3.42
N ILE A 332 6.74 15.97 -4.62
CA ILE A 332 7.81 16.92 -4.94
C ILE A 332 7.30 18.35 -4.81
N ALA A 333 6.13 18.62 -5.39
CA ALA A 333 5.54 19.95 -5.43
C ALA A 333 4.02 19.85 -5.35
N ARG A 334 3.40 20.93 -4.87
CA ARG A 334 1.95 21.12 -4.84
C ARG A 334 1.68 22.50 -5.40
N ASP A 335 0.75 22.60 -6.34
CA ASP A 335 0.35 23.90 -6.84
C ASP A 335 -0.36 24.69 -5.73
N PRO A 336 -0.10 26.00 -5.61
CA PRO A 336 -0.87 26.84 -4.72
C PRO A 336 -2.34 26.82 -5.16
N ALA A 337 -3.23 26.48 -4.22
CA ALA A 337 -4.66 26.24 -4.46
C ALA A 337 -5.46 27.52 -4.76
#